data_AF-A0A259NZS8-F1
#
_entry.id   AF-A0A259NZS8-F1
#
_cell.length_a   1.000
_cell.length_b   1.000
_cell.length_c   1.000
_cell.angle_alpha   90.00
_cell.angle_beta   90.00
_cell.angle_gamma   90.00
#
_symmetry.space_group_name_H-M   'P 1'
#
loop_
_entity.id
_entity.type
_entity.pdbx_description
1 polymer ?
#
loop_
_entity_poly.entity_id
_entity_poly.type
_entity_poly.pdbx_seq_one_letter_code
_entity_poly.pdbx_strand_id
1 'polypeptide(L)'
;MKILKQLLHTSGALTFLIAYLTSDSEAYRIVHVYCGYGFGVIFLIRIILGLFPNSISLIAIWRRATLGKSIYFDIKNLEINRLLKWQRWYGAIMGLIILTMYTLAPPMILAGIAAYEEIGGKWIRKLSENSHEALGEIYLMMVMLHLACIGMRYLFQKYQISHASLNTQEKNHSCQQ
;
A
#
# COMPACT_ATOMS: atom_id res chain seq x y z
N MET A 1 1.76 20.80 3.33
CA MET A 1 1.19 19.65 2.58
C MET A 1 1.72 18.27 3.00
N LYS A 2 3.02 18.07 3.30
CA LYS A 2 3.55 16.74 3.67
C LYS A 2 2.90 16.15 4.93
N ILE A 3 2.74 16.96 5.97
CA ILE A 3 2.11 16.58 7.25
C ILE A 3 0.66 16.11 7.03
N LEU A 4 -0.13 16.84 6.24
CA LEU A 4 -1.52 16.45 5.92
C LEU A 4 -1.60 15.06 5.27
N LYS A 5 -0.69 14.76 4.34
CA LYS A 5 -0.64 13.44 3.67
C LYS A 5 -0.29 12.31 4.65
N GLN A 6 0.62 12.58 5.59
CA GLN A 6 0.98 11.62 6.64
C GLN A 6 -0.17 11.40 7.61
N LEU A 7 -0.83 12.48 8.05
CA LEU A 7 -2.00 12.40 8.93
C LEU A 7 -3.12 11.59 8.28
N LEU A 8 -3.49 11.87 7.02
CA LEU A 8 -4.50 11.11 6.30
C LEU A 8 -4.13 9.64 6.10
N HIS A 9 -2.85 9.35 5.89
CA HIS A 9 -2.38 7.97 5.79
C HIS A 9 -2.49 7.25 7.14
N THR A 10 -1.97 7.86 8.21
CA THR A 10 -1.97 7.26 9.54
C THR A 10 -3.39 7.11 10.09
N SER A 11 -4.26 8.10 9.87
CA SER A 11 -5.67 8.01 10.24
C SER A 11 -6.36 6.91 9.44
N GLY A 12 -6.14 6.83 8.13
CA GLY A 12 -6.71 5.76 7.30
C GLY A 12 -6.22 4.37 7.70
N ALA A 13 -4.95 4.23 8.06
CA ALA A 13 -4.39 2.98 8.56
C ALA A 13 -5.00 2.58 9.91
N LEU A 14 -5.21 3.55 10.81
CA LEU A 14 -5.83 3.32 12.11
C LEU A 14 -7.31 2.92 11.96
N THR A 15 -8.08 3.60 11.12
CA THR A 15 -9.49 3.25 10.88
C THR A 15 -9.63 1.89 10.22
N PHE A 16 -8.73 1.54 9.29
CA PHE A 16 -8.68 0.20 8.70
C PHE A 16 -8.36 -0.88 9.73
N LEU A 17 -7.38 -0.65 10.59
CA LEU A 17 -7.01 -1.60 11.65
C LEU A 17 -8.17 -1.86 12.62
N ILE A 18 -8.84 -0.79 13.06
CA ILE A 18 -10.00 -0.92 13.95
C ILE A 18 -11.13 -1.66 13.23
N ALA A 19 -11.45 -1.30 11.98
CA ALA A 19 -12.47 -1.97 11.18
C ALA A 19 -12.21 -3.48 11.08
N TYR A 20 -10.96 -3.88 10.84
CA TYR A 20 -10.57 -5.29 10.77
C TYR A 20 -10.72 -6.01 12.11
N LEU A 21 -10.23 -5.43 13.21
CA LEU A 21 -10.38 -6.04 14.54
C LEU A 21 -11.84 -6.21 14.96
N THR A 22 -12.72 -5.32 14.49
CA THR A 22 -14.15 -5.38 14.77
C THR A 22 -14.97 -6.23 13.80
N SER A 23 -14.38 -6.76 12.72
CA SER A 23 -15.15 -7.45 11.68
C SER A 23 -15.69 -8.81 12.11
N ASP A 24 -15.05 -9.47 13.08
CA ASP A 24 -15.37 -10.85 13.50
C ASP A 24 -16.49 -10.90 14.56
N SER A 25 -16.87 -9.76 15.13
CA SER A 25 -17.84 -9.72 16.23
C SER A 25 -19.12 -9.00 15.83
N GLU A 26 -20.25 -9.69 15.92
CA GLU A 26 -21.58 -9.10 15.75
C GLU A 26 -21.84 -7.91 16.68
N ALA A 27 -21.29 -7.93 17.90
CA ALA A 27 -21.43 -6.84 18.86
C ALA A 27 -20.76 -5.54 18.38
N TYR A 28 -19.70 -5.66 17.57
CA TYR A 28 -18.95 -4.51 17.04
C TYR A 28 -19.28 -4.22 15.57
N ARG A 29 -20.32 -4.84 15.01
CA ARG A 29 -20.73 -4.63 13.61
C ARG A 29 -20.94 -3.15 13.27
N ILE A 30 -21.58 -2.40 14.18
CA ILE A 30 -21.79 -0.95 14.00
C ILE A 30 -20.45 -0.20 13.93
N VAL A 31 -19.50 -0.56 14.80
CA VAL A 31 -18.16 0.05 14.82
C VAL A 31 -17.41 -0.26 13.52
N HIS A 32 -17.47 -1.50 13.04
CA HIS A 32 -16.89 -1.92 11.77
C HIS A 32 -17.43 -1.05 10.61
N VAL A 33 -18.76 -0.89 10.53
CA VAL A 33 -19.43 -0.10 9.49
C VAL A 33 -18.99 1.38 9.53
N TYR A 34 -19.03 2.03 10.70
CA TYR A 34 -18.60 3.42 10.84
C TYR A 34 -17.10 3.62 10.56
N CYS A 35 -16.25 2.67 10.97
CA CYS A 35 -14.82 2.70 10.65
C CYS A 35 -14.60 2.54 9.14
N GLY A 36 -15.39 1.69 8.47
CA GLY A 36 -15.42 1.55 7.02
C GLY A 36 -15.80 2.85 6.30
N TYR A 37 -16.86 3.53 6.76
CA TYR A 37 -17.23 4.86 6.24
C TYR A 37 -16.12 5.89 6.45
N GLY A 38 -15.53 5.93 7.65
CA GLY A 38 -14.41 6.82 7.96
C GLY A 38 -13.20 6.58 7.06
N PHE A 39 -12.83 5.31 6.86
CA PHE A 39 -11.80 4.91 5.91
C PHE A 39 -12.13 5.36 4.48
N GLY A 40 -13.38 5.16 4.04
CA GLY A 40 -13.84 5.59 2.72
C GLY A 40 -13.76 7.10 2.51
N VAL A 41 -14.19 7.91 3.48
CA VAL A 41 -14.10 9.38 3.41
C VAL A 41 -12.65 9.84 3.36
N ILE A 42 -11.78 9.30 4.21
CA ILE A 42 -10.34 9.61 4.21
C ILE A 42 -9.72 9.23 2.86
N PHE A 43 -10.10 8.07 2.31
CA PHE A 43 -9.62 7.59 1.02
C PHE A 43 -10.07 8.49 -0.14
N LEU A 44 -11.33 8.95 -0.13
CA LEU A 44 -11.85 9.91 -1.12
C LEU A 44 -11.11 11.25 -1.05
N ILE A 45 -10.91 11.80 0.15
CA ILE A 45 -10.12 13.02 0.34
C ILE A 45 -8.71 12.82 -0.22
N ARG A 46 -8.11 11.65 -0.01
CA ARG A 46 -6.78 11.32 -0.52
C ARG A 46 -6.74 11.21 -2.04
N ILE A 47 -7.78 10.66 -2.68
CA ILE A 47 -7.94 10.66 -4.14
C ILE A 47 -8.00 12.10 -4.64
N ILE A 48 -8.87 12.93 -4.07
CA ILE A 48 -9.06 14.33 -4.46
C ILE A 48 -7.72 15.08 -4.36
N LEU A 49 -7.02 14.99 -3.23
CA LEU A 49 -5.70 15.60 -3.02
C LEU A 49 -4.60 15.05 -3.95
N GLY A 50 -4.78 13.83 -4.45
CA GLY A 50 -3.92 13.20 -5.45
C GLY A 50 -4.16 13.76 -6.85
N LEU A 51 -5.41 14.08 -7.21
CA LEU A 51 -5.81 14.64 -8.51
C LEU A 51 -5.46 16.12 -8.67
N PHE A 52 -5.36 16.88 -7.58
CA PHE A 52 -4.97 18.29 -7.66
C PHE A 52 -3.57 18.46 -8.32
N PRO A 53 -3.41 19.38 -9.30
CA PRO A 53 -2.27 19.44 -10.23
C PRO A 53 -0.89 19.69 -9.60
N ASN A 54 -0.83 20.07 -8.33
CA ASN A 54 0.42 20.24 -7.58
C ASN A 54 0.92 18.95 -6.90
N SER A 55 0.19 17.84 -7.02
CA SER A 55 0.56 16.54 -6.46
C SER A 55 1.18 15.62 -7.52
N ILE A 56 2.51 15.68 -7.67
CA ILE A 56 3.34 14.75 -8.47
C ILE A 56 3.13 13.26 -8.09
N SER A 57 2.33 12.94 -7.06
CA SER A 57 2.20 11.59 -6.50
C SER A 57 1.42 10.59 -7.38
N LEU A 58 0.32 10.97 -8.05
CA LEU A 58 -0.43 9.99 -8.87
C LEU A 58 0.32 9.65 -10.16
N ILE A 59 0.86 10.66 -10.84
CA ILE A 59 1.73 10.45 -12.00
C ILE A 59 3.00 9.70 -11.59
N ALA A 60 3.54 9.91 -10.38
CA ALA A 60 4.66 9.13 -9.88
C ALA A 60 4.29 7.68 -9.54
N ILE A 61 3.09 7.41 -9.02
CA ILE A 61 2.59 6.03 -8.81
C ILE A 61 2.39 5.35 -10.17
N TRP A 62 1.76 6.04 -11.12
CA TRP A 62 1.57 5.56 -12.48
C TRP A 62 2.90 5.29 -13.20
N ARG A 63 3.86 6.22 -13.11
CA ARG A 63 5.22 6.03 -13.66
C ARG A 63 5.93 4.86 -12.98
N ARG A 64 5.78 4.68 -11.66
CA ARG A 64 6.37 3.52 -10.95
C ARG A 64 5.71 2.20 -11.34
N ALA A 65 4.41 2.19 -11.59
CA ALA A 65 3.70 1.01 -12.09
C ALA A 65 4.12 0.69 -13.54
N THR A 66 4.31 1.70 -14.39
CA THR A 66 4.80 1.49 -15.77
C THR A 66 6.30 1.20 -15.85
N LEU A 67 7.08 1.42 -14.79
CA LEU A 67 8.47 0.92 -14.72
C LEU A 67 8.53 -0.60 -14.87
N GLY A 68 7.48 -1.35 -14.50
CA GLY A 68 7.41 -2.80 -14.75
C GLY A 68 7.52 -3.17 -16.23
N LYS A 69 6.89 -2.40 -17.13
CA LYS A 69 7.02 -2.58 -18.59
C LYS A 69 8.41 -2.20 -19.10
N SER A 70 9.02 -1.16 -18.53
CA SER A 70 10.40 -0.77 -18.87
C SER A 70 11.42 -1.80 -18.39
N ILE A 71 11.19 -2.43 -17.23
CA ILE A 71 12.03 -3.52 -16.72
C ILE A 71 11.91 -4.75 -17.62
N TYR A 72 10.72 -5.08 -18.10
CA TYR A 72 10.52 -6.14 -19.11
C TYR A 72 11.28 -5.87 -20.41
N PHE A 73 11.30 -4.61 -20.85
CA PHE A 73 12.05 -4.19 -22.03
C PHE A 73 13.59 -4.19 -21.79
N ASP A 74 14.05 -3.81 -20.59
CA ASP A 74 15.47 -3.87 -20.21
C ASP A 74 15.97 -5.32 -20.04
N ILE A 75 15.10 -6.25 -19.59
CA ILE A 75 15.38 -7.70 -19.59
C ILE A 75 15.54 -8.19 -21.03
N LYS A 76 14.67 -7.76 -21.94
CA LYS A 76 14.76 -8.08 -23.36
C LYS A 76 16.05 -7.55 -24.00
N ASN A 77 16.56 -6.43 -23.51
CA ASN A 77 17.79 -5.80 -24.00
C ASN A 77 19.05 -6.18 -23.18
N LEU A 78 18.94 -7.11 -22.21
CA LEU A 78 20.06 -7.62 -21.40
C LEU A 78 20.90 -6.52 -20.70
N GLU A 79 20.30 -5.41 -20.28
CA GLU A 79 20.99 -4.36 -19.51
C GLU A 79 21.15 -4.74 -18.02
N ILE A 80 21.94 -5.78 -17.75
CA ILE A 80 22.14 -6.41 -16.42
C ILE A 80 22.54 -5.40 -15.33
N ASN A 81 23.39 -4.41 -15.67
CA ASN A 81 23.84 -3.36 -14.74
C ASN A 81 22.73 -2.42 -14.26
N ARG A 82 21.65 -2.25 -15.03
CA ARG A 82 20.50 -1.41 -14.67
C ARG A 82 19.41 -2.21 -13.95
N LEU A 83 19.35 -3.51 -14.21
CA LEU A 83 18.46 -4.47 -13.56
C LEU A 83 18.93 -4.85 -12.15
N LEU A 84 20.25 -4.89 -11.89
CA LEU A 84 20.79 -5.24 -10.57
C LEU A 84 20.55 -4.16 -9.49
N LYS A 85 20.07 -2.96 -9.86
CA LYS A 85 19.76 -1.92 -8.87
C LYS A 85 18.50 -2.30 -8.10
N TRP A 86 18.68 -2.94 -6.94
CA TRP A 86 17.63 -3.34 -5.99
C TRP A 86 16.56 -2.26 -5.74
N GLN A 87 16.99 -1.00 -5.66
CA GLN A 87 16.09 0.16 -5.47
C GLN A 87 15.04 0.32 -6.58
N ARG A 88 15.33 -0.11 -7.81
CA ARG A 88 14.43 0.02 -8.97
C ARG A 88 13.32 -1.02 -8.92
N TRP A 89 13.64 -2.27 -8.63
CA TRP A 89 12.66 -3.35 -8.43
C TRP A 89 11.75 -3.05 -7.23
N TYR A 90 12.34 -2.62 -6.11
CA TYR A 90 11.58 -2.19 -4.94
C TYR A 90 10.58 -1.08 -5.27
N GLY A 91 11.03 -0.07 -6.03
CA GLY A 91 10.17 1.05 -6.45
C GLY A 91 9.02 0.63 -7.36
N ALA A 92 9.24 -0.34 -8.26
CA ALA A 92 8.22 -0.87 -9.15
C ALA A 92 7.20 -1.75 -8.40
N ILE A 93 7.66 -2.67 -7.54
CA ILE A 93 6.81 -3.54 -6.71
C ILE A 93 5.93 -2.68 -5.78
N MET A 94 6.52 -1.69 -5.11
CA MET A 94 5.77 -0.74 -4.27
C MET A 94 4.72 0.04 -5.06
N GLY A 95 5.06 0.48 -6.28
CA GLY A 95 4.13 1.16 -7.16
C GLY A 95 2.93 0.28 -7.53
N LEU A 96 3.19 -0.99 -7.85
CA LEU A 96 2.17 -1.98 -8.17
C LEU A 96 1.25 -2.26 -6.97
N ILE A 97 1.83 -2.55 -5.79
CA ILE A 97 1.05 -2.83 -4.57
C ILE A 97 0.13 -1.66 -4.24
N ILE A 98 0.65 -0.42 -4.24
CA ILE A 98 -0.15 0.77 -3.93
C ILE A 98 -1.25 0.98 -4.97
N LEU A 99 -0.95 0.75 -6.26
CA LEU A 99 -1.94 0.86 -7.33
C LEU A 99 -3.06 -0.17 -7.15
N THR A 100 -2.71 -1.43 -6.89
CA THR A 100 -3.67 -2.51 -6.62
C THR A 100 -4.55 -2.17 -5.42
N MET A 101 -3.98 -1.72 -4.31
CA MET A 101 -4.75 -1.27 -3.14
C MET A 101 -5.69 -0.11 -3.47
N TYR A 102 -5.26 0.85 -4.31
CA TYR A 102 -6.09 1.96 -4.76
C TYR A 102 -7.27 1.49 -5.64
N THR A 103 -7.07 0.45 -6.45
CA THR A 103 -8.13 -0.10 -7.30
C THR A 103 -9.10 -0.99 -6.53
N LEU A 104 -8.65 -1.69 -5.49
CA LEU A 104 -9.50 -2.58 -4.68
C LEU A 104 -10.34 -1.83 -3.63
N ALA A 105 -9.84 -0.71 -3.10
CA ALA A 105 -10.55 0.02 -2.05
C ALA A 105 -11.95 0.52 -2.47
N PRO A 106 -12.17 1.13 -3.65
CA PRO A 106 -13.49 1.57 -4.08
C PRO A 106 -14.55 0.44 -4.15
N PRO A 107 -14.33 -0.68 -4.88
CA PRO A 107 -15.33 -1.74 -4.94
C PRO A 107 -15.55 -2.40 -3.57
N MET A 108 -14.53 -2.49 -2.72
CA MET A 108 -14.67 -3.03 -1.37
C MET A 108 -15.59 -2.16 -0.49
N ILE A 109 -15.39 -0.83 -0.52
CA ILE A 109 -16.23 0.11 0.23
C ILE A 109 -17.66 0.07 -0.30
N LEU A 110 -17.84 0.14 -1.63
CA LEU A 110 -19.16 0.09 -2.24
C LEU A 110 -19.91 -1.20 -1.91
N ALA A 111 -19.22 -2.35 -1.93
CA ALA A 111 -19.79 -3.63 -1.54
C ALA A 111 -20.20 -3.66 -0.05
N GLY A 112 -19.45 -3.00 0.83
CA GLY A 112 -19.82 -2.86 2.24
C GLY A 112 -21.09 -2.03 2.43
N ILE A 113 -21.19 -0.90 1.72
CA ILE A 113 -22.37 -0.02 1.78
C ILE A 113 -23.60 -0.73 1.21
N ALA A 114 -23.48 -1.36 0.04
CA ALA A 114 -24.59 -2.05 -0.60
C ALA A 114 -25.06 -3.29 0.20
N ALA A 115 -24.15 -3.97 0.91
CA ALA A 115 -24.51 -5.06 1.82
C ALA A 115 -25.28 -4.54 3.05
N TYR A 116 -24.88 -3.39 3.62
CA TYR A 116 -25.49 -2.82 4.82
C TYR A 116 -26.86 -2.17 4.56
N GLU A 117 -26.99 -1.41 3.46
CA GLU A 117 -28.22 -0.70 3.08
C GLU A 117 -29.24 -1.62 2.37
N GLU A 118 -28.95 -2.93 2.28
CA GLU A 118 -29.77 -3.94 1.61
C GLU A 118 -30.16 -3.57 0.15
N ILE A 119 -29.25 -2.90 -0.56
CA ILE A 119 -29.51 -2.39 -1.89
C ILE A 119 -29.56 -3.55 -2.90
N GLY A 120 -30.66 -3.67 -3.66
CA GLY A 120 -30.72 -4.51 -4.86
C GLY A 120 -31.27 -5.94 -4.67
N GLY A 121 -32.17 -6.16 -3.72
CA GLY A 121 -32.84 -7.47 -3.56
C GLY A 121 -31.89 -8.61 -3.16
N LYS A 122 -32.42 -9.84 -3.06
CA LYS A 122 -31.69 -10.97 -2.46
C LYS A 122 -30.40 -11.35 -3.20
N TRP A 123 -30.36 -11.19 -4.52
CA TRP A 123 -29.21 -11.58 -5.34
C TRP A 123 -28.03 -10.60 -5.21
N ILE A 124 -28.29 -9.29 -5.34
CA ILE A 124 -27.24 -8.26 -5.19
C ILE A 124 -26.69 -8.26 -3.77
N ARG A 125 -27.56 -8.45 -2.75
CA ARG A 125 -27.11 -8.56 -1.36
C ARG A 125 -26.08 -9.66 -1.18
N LYS A 126 -26.39 -10.88 -1.64
CA LYS A 126 -25.48 -12.02 -1.54
C LYS A 126 -24.17 -11.79 -2.32
N LEU A 127 -24.27 -11.17 -3.49
CA LEU A 127 -23.09 -10.80 -4.28
C LEU A 127 -22.22 -9.77 -3.54
N SER A 128 -22.85 -8.75 -2.94
CA SER A 128 -22.19 -7.67 -2.22
C SER A 128 -21.49 -8.15 -0.96
N GLU A 129 -22.18 -8.99 -0.17
CA GLU A 129 -21.65 -9.62 1.04
C GLU A 129 -20.42 -10.49 0.72
N ASN A 130 -20.56 -11.43 -0.22
CA ASN A 130 -19.46 -12.30 -0.63
C ASN A 130 -18.31 -11.52 -1.29
N SER A 131 -18.61 -10.46 -2.04
CA SER A 131 -17.59 -9.60 -2.62
C SER A 131 -16.86 -8.78 -1.55
N HIS A 132 -17.56 -8.28 -0.53
CA HIS A 132 -16.95 -7.51 0.55
C HIS A 132 -16.00 -8.39 1.39
N GLU A 133 -16.42 -9.62 1.72
CA GLU A 133 -15.57 -10.59 2.41
C GLU A 133 -14.31 -10.92 1.61
N ALA A 134 -14.48 -11.34 0.35
CA ALA A 134 -13.35 -11.69 -0.52
C ALA A 134 -12.41 -10.51 -0.79
N LEU A 135 -12.96 -9.31 -1.06
CA LEU A 135 -12.15 -8.11 -1.26
C LEU A 135 -11.45 -7.67 0.02
N GLY A 136 -12.09 -7.84 1.18
CA GLY A 136 -11.51 -7.56 2.49
C GLY A 136 -10.28 -8.44 2.77
N GLU A 137 -10.38 -9.73 2.51
CA GLU A 137 -9.27 -10.68 2.69
C GLU A 137 -8.10 -10.37 1.73
N ILE A 138 -8.40 -10.15 0.44
CA ILE A 138 -7.37 -9.77 -0.55
C ILE A 138 -6.71 -8.44 -0.15
N TYR A 139 -7.50 -7.47 0.30
CA TYR A 139 -6.98 -6.17 0.72
C TYR A 139 -6.07 -6.31 1.96
N LEU A 140 -6.46 -7.12 2.94
CA LEU A 140 -5.63 -7.43 4.11
C LEU A 140 -4.30 -8.08 3.69
N MET A 141 -4.35 -9.08 2.81
CA MET A 141 -3.13 -9.72 2.27
C MET A 141 -2.21 -8.69 1.60
N MET A 142 -2.77 -7.76 0.84
CA MET A 142 -2.01 -6.67 0.20
C MET A 142 -1.41 -5.70 1.22
N VAL A 143 -2.13 -5.37 2.30
CA VAL A 143 -1.59 -4.56 3.41
C VAL A 143 -0.42 -5.28 4.08
N MET A 144 -0.54 -6.58 4.34
CA MET A 144 0.54 -7.39 4.91
C MET A 144 1.75 -7.45 3.99
N LEU A 145 1.55 -7.64 2.68
CA LEU A 145 2.60 -7.61 1.68
C LEU A 145 3.29 -6.23 1.63
N HIS A 146 2.51 -5.15 1.73
CA HIS A 146 3.03 -3.78 1.80
C HIS A 146 3.93 -3.58 3.01
N LEU A 147 3.48 -4.00 4.21
CA LEU A 147 4.24 -3.91 5.45
C LEU A 147 5.50 -4.77 5.41
N ALA A 148 5.41 -6.00 4.91
CA ALA A 148 6.55 -6.90 4.73
C ALA A 148 7.63 -6.28 3.84
N CYS A 149 7.24 -5.65 2.73
CA CYS A 149 8.19 -4.98 1.86
C CYS A 149 8.82 -3.73 2.52
N ILE A 150 8.07 -2.94 3.31
CA ILE A 150 8.65 -1.83 4.09
C ILE A 150 9.66 -2.36 5.11
N GLY A 151 9.31 -3.43 5.83
CA GLY A 151 10.19 -4.10 6.79
C GLY A 151 11.46 -4.62 6.13
N MET A 152 11.33 -5.26 4.96
CA MET A 152 12.48 -5.73 4.17
C MET A 152 13.43 -4.59 3.82
N ARG A 153 12.90 -3.43 3.40
CA ARG A 153 13.73 -2.24 3.13
C ARG A 153 14.44 -1.73 4.38
N TYR A 154 13.73 -1.69 5.51
CA TYR A 154 14.31 -1.27 6.78
C TYR A 154 15.47 -2.18 7.21
N LEU A 155 15.30 -3.50 7.11
CA LEU A 155 16.36 -4.46 7.39
C LEU A 155 17.55 -4.27 6.44
N PHE A 156 17.31 -4.19 5.14
CA PHE A 156 18.38 -4.01 4.15
C PHE A 156 19.21 -2.76 4.40
N GLN A 157 18.55 -1.66 4.76
CA GLN A 157 19.22 -0.40 5.10
C GLN A 157 20.06 -0.55 6.37
N LYS A 158 19.53 -1.22 7.40
CA LYS A 158 20.26 -1.51 8.64
C LYS A 158 21.50 -2.37 8.38
N TYR A 159 21.39 -3.42 7.56
CA TYR A 159 22.52 -4.26 7.16
C TYR A 159 23.61 -3.45 6.44
N GLN A 160 23.22 -2.57 5.52
CA GLN A 160 24.17 -1.76 4.75
C GLN A 160 24.92 -0.75 5.64
N ILE A 161 24.23 -0.13 6.61
CA ILE A 161 24.84 0.80 7.58
C ILE A 161 25.84 0.05 8.48
N SER A 162 25.47 -1.15 8.96
CA SER A 162 26.34 -1.97 9.80
C SER A 162 27.63 -2.37 9.07
N HIS A 163 27.53 -2.83 7.82
CA HIS A 163 28.69 -3.22 7.02
C HIS A 163 29.60 -2.04 6.66
N ALA A 164 29.03 -0.87 6.38
CA ALA A 164 29.82 0.34 6.11
C ALA A 164 30.65 0.76 7.33
N SER A 165 30.08 0.65 8.54
CA SER A 165 30.78 1.01 9.78
C SER A 165 32.01 0.12 10.08
N LEU A 166 31.94 -1.17 9.74
CA LEU A 166 33.06 -2.11 9.95
C LEU A 166 34.22 -1.84 8.99
N ASN A 167 33.92 -1.60 7.70
CA ASN A 167 34.95 -1.29 6.69
C ASN A 167 35.65 0.06 6.96
N THR A 168 34.97 1.04 7.57
CA THR A 168 35.59 2.31 7.93
C THR A 168 36.55 2.17 9.13
N GLN A 169 36.24 1.31 10.09
CA GLN A 169 37.14 1.03 11.22
C GLN A 169 38.43 0.32 10.76
N GLU A 170 38.31 -0.68 9.88
CA GLU A 170 39.47 -1.41 9.35
C GLU A 170 40.44 -0.49 8.57
N LYS A 171 39.92 0.41 7.74
CA LYS A 171 40.74 1.40 7.01
C LYS A 171 41.42 2.43 7.92
N ASN A 172 40.78 2.83 9.01
CA ASN A 172 41.39 3.77 9.94
C ASN A 172 42.54 3.13 10.73
N HIS A 173 42.43 1.85 11.06
CA HIS A 173 43.51 1.11 11.71
C HIS A 173 44.71 0.83 10.79
N SER A 174 44.50 0.64 9.47
CA SER A 174 45.60 0.40 8.53
C SER A 174 46.38 1.67 8.13
N CYS A 175 45.85 2.87 8.42
CA CYS A 175 46.50 4.14 8.11
C CYS A 175 47.34 4.69 9.29
N GLN A 176 47.30 4.00 10.44
CA GLN A 176 48.04 4.34 11.65
C GLN A 176 49.25 3.42 11.93
N GLN A 177 49.58 2.51 11.01
CA GLN A 177 50.81 1.71 11.00
C GLN A 177 51.69 2.14 9.83
#